data_AF-A0A1V4ELD1-F1
#
_entry.id   AF-A0A1V4ELD1-F1
#
_cell.length_a   1.000
_cell.length_b   1.000
_cell.length_c   1.000
_cell.angle_alpha   90.00
_cell.angle_beta   90.00
_cell.angle_gamma   90.00
#
_symmetry.space_group_name_H-M   'P 1'
#
loop_
_entity.id
_entity.type
_entity.pdbx_description
1 polymer ?
#
loop_
_entity_poly.entity_id
_entity_poly.type
_entity_poly.pdbx_seq_one_letter_code
_entity_poly.pdbx_strand_id
1 'polypeptide(L)'
;MLLYMVKTRSWPADRFRALLDDVMRQTQLSQAQLAAYVPIDQSQLSRWRSGASRPRYESLATLGRALQREHPELGIGPDEILAAAGYTTDPEGPPGREEDAAEARAAAPSRPASEVTRTVEEIQAEINEILARMTPEERAQWERDMAAEDARLELIRQRRRLQWARLMRGESPELD
;
A
#
# COMPACT_ATOMS: atom_id res chain seq x y z
N MET A 1 -30.04 16.68 -26.83
CA MET A 1 -29.21 16.69 -25.62
C MET A 1 -28.13 15.61 -25.81
N LEU A 2 -26.94 16.02 -26.27
CA LEU A 2 -25.83 15.10 -26.52
C LEU A 2 -25.11 14.85 -25.19
N LEU A 3 -25.18 13.63 -24.65
CA LEU A 3 -24.30 13.20 -23.55
C LEU A 3 -22.87 13.16 -24.09
N TYR A 4 -22.04 14.12 -23.68
CA TYR A 4 -20.60 14.04 -23.84
C TYR A 4 -20.09 12.91 -22.94
N MET A 5 -19.82 11.75 -23.54
CA MET A 5 -19.08 10.66 -22.90
C MET A 5 -17.63 11.13 -22.75
N VAL A 6 -17.26 11.65 -21.56
CA VAL A 6 -15.88 11.94 -21.22
C VAL A 6 -15.14 10.60 -21.28
N LYS A 7 -14.37 10.37 -22.34
CA LYS A 7 -13.40 9.27 -22.40
C LYS A 7 -12.31 9.60 -21.39
N THR A 8 -12.51 9.21 -20.14
CA THR A 8 -11.44 9.16 -19.15
C THR A 8 -10.29 8.40 -19.81
N ARG A 9 -9.18 9.10 -20.06
CA ARG A 9 -8.00 8.50 -20.66
C ARG A 9 -7.57 7.35 -19.75
N SER A 10 -7.62 6.13 -20.26
CA SER A 10 -7.12 4.95 -19.54
C SER A 10 -5.65 5.17 -19.23
N TRP A 11 -5.29 5.22 -17.95
CA TRP A 11 -3.91 5.31 -17.50
C TRP A 11 -3.14 4.04 -17.91
N PRO A 12 -1.79 4.07 -18.02
CA PRO A 12 -0.99 2.98 -18.56
C PRO A 12 -0.81 1.82 -17.56
N ALA A 13 -1.91 1.18 -17.16
CA ALA A 13 -1.94 0.13 -16.14
C ALA A 13 -1.02 -1.06 -16.46
N ASP A 14 -0.91 -1.45 -17.73
CA ASP A 14 -0.03 -2.55 -18.15
C ASP A 14 1.45 -2.25 -17.90
N ARG A 15 1.88 -1.02 -18.17
CA ARG A 15 3.25 -0.58 -17.91
C ARG A 15 3.55 -0.57 -16.42
N PHE A 16 2.61 -0.06 -15.62
CA PHE A 16 2.74 -0.03 -14.17
C PHE A 16 2.77 -1.45 -13.57
N ARG A 17 1.87 -2.33 -14.01
CA ARG A 17 1.85 -3.74 -13.60
C ARG A 17 3.18 -4.42 -13.93
N ALA A 18 3.69 -4.27 -15.15
CA ALA A 18 4.96 -4.86 -15.54
C ALA A 18 6.13 -4.40 -14.66
N LEU A 19 6.16 -3.12 -14.29
CA LEU A 19 7.16 -2.59 -13.35
C LEU A 19 7.02 -3.24 -11.96
N LEU A 20 5.81 -3.33 -11.41
CA LEU A 20 5.60 -3.96 -10.10
C LEU A 20 5.95 -5.45 -10.11
N ASP A 21 5.65 -6.17 -11.19
CA ASP A 21 5.98 -7.58 -11.36
C ASP A 21 7.50 -7.79 -11.38
N ASP A 22 8.23 -6.89 -12.05
CA ASP A 22 9.69 -6.90 -12.08
C ASP A 22 10.29 -6.62 -10.70
N VAL A 23 9.79 -5.60 -9.99
CA VAL A 23 10.18 -5.31 -8.60
C VAL A 23 9.97 -6.53 -7.71
N MET A 24 8.78 -7.14 -7.75
CA MET A 24 8.47 -8.31 -6.94
C MET A 24 9.35 -9.52 -7.28
N ARG A 25 9.68 -9.71 -8.56
CA ARG A 25 10.56 -10.80 -9.01
C ARG A 25 11.99 -10.59 -8.50
N GLN A 26 12.53 -9.37 -8.59
CA GLN A 26 13.90 -9.07 -8.21
C GLN A 26 14.09 -9.07 -6.68
N THR A 27 13.09 -8.57 -5.94
CA THR A 27 13.15 -8.45 -4.47
C THR A 27 12.55 -9.64 -3.73
N GLN A 28 11.92 -10.57 -4.46
CA GLN A 28 11.11 -11.67 -3.92
C GLN A 28 10.00 -11.22 -2.94
N LEU A 29 9.62 -9.93 -2.99
CA LEU A 29 8.55 -9.40 -2.17
C LEU A 29 7.19 -9.92 -2.63
N SER A 30 6.39 -10.36 -1.67
CA SER A 30 4.97 -10.59 -1.90
C SER A 30 4.22 -9.27 -2.09
N GLN A 31 3.04 -9.35 -2.70
CA GLN A 31 2.17 -8.18 -2.88
C GLN A 31 1.78 -7.53 -1.54
N ALA A 32 1.60 -8.33 -0.48
CA ALA A 32 1.29 -7.81 0.85
C ALA A 32 2.47 -7.04 1.45
N GLN A 33 3.70 -7.52 1.26
CA GLN A 33 4.90 -6.81 1.72
C GLN A 33 5.14 -5.52 0.93
N LEU A 34 4.90 -5.54 -0.39
CA LEU A 34 5.00 -4.34 -1.22
C LEU A 34 3.95 -3.29 -0.83
N ALA A 35 2.72 -3.73 -0.53
CA ALA A 35 1.67 -2.86 -0.02
C ALA A 35 2.09 -2.22 1.31
N ALA A 36 2.75 -2.96 2.21
CA ALA A 36 3.17 -2.47 3.52
C ALA A 36 4.21 -1.32 3.48
N TYR A 37 4.85 -1.04 2.34
CA TYR A 37 5.69 0.16 2.18
C TYR A 37 4.90 1.46 2.09
N VAL A 38 3.59 1.35 1.86
CA VAL A 38 2.66 2.47 1.73
C VAL A 38 1.52 2.19 2.72
N PRO A 39 0.85 3.19 3.31
CA PRO A 39 -0.32 2.96 4.15
C PRO A 39 -1.55 2.57 3.30
N ILE A 40 -1.48 1.44 2.59
CA ILE A 40 -2.53 0.91 1.73
C ILE A 40 -2.73 -0.59 2.01
N ASP A 41 -3.96 -1.06 1.80
CA ASP A 41 -4.25 -2.48 1.86
C ASP A 41 -3.76 -3.24 0.62
N GLN A 42 -3.46 -4.53 0.79
CA GLN A 42 -3.13 -5.43 -0.33
C GLN A 42 -4.19 -5.40 -1.44
N SER A 43 -5.47 -5.27 -1.07
CA SER A 43 -6.59 -5.20 -2.01
C SER A 43 -6.52 -3.95 -2.89
N GLN A 44 -6.05 -2.83 -2.37
CA GLN A 44 -5.87 -1.59 -3.11
C GLN A 44 -4.73 -1.72 -4.13
N LEU A 45 -3.60 -2.31 -3.72
CA LEU A 45 -2.51 -2.62 -4.64
C LEU A 45 -2.94 -3.59 -5.76
N SER A 46 -3.83 -4.54 -5.45
CA SER A 46 -4.42 -5.46 -6.43
C SER A 46 -5.22 -4.71 -7.50
N ARG A 47 -6.05 -3.74 -7.07
CA ARG A 47 -6.84 -2.88 -7.98
C ARG A 47 -5.95 -2.00 -8.85
N TRP A 48 -4.82 -1.54 -8.33
CA TRP A 48 -3.84 -0.81 -9.14
C TRP A 48 -3.24 -1.71 -10.22
N ARG A 49 -2.79 -2.91 -9.86
CA ARG A 49 -2.20 -3.87 -10.80
C ARG A 49 -3.17 -4.32 -11.89
N SER A 50 -4.46 -4.48 -11.57
CA SER A 50 -5.47 -4.86 -12.56
C SER A 50 -5.95 -3.69 -13.43
N GLY A 51 -5.50 -2.46 -13.17
CA GLY A 51 -6.00 -1.26 -13.84
C GLY A 51 -7.36 -0.80 -13.36
N ALA A 52 -7.99 -1.50 -12.42
CA ALA A 52 -9.32 -1.18 -11.89
C ALA A 52 -9.37 0.17 -11.17
N SER A 53 -8.24 0.66 -10.66
CA SER A 53 -8.11 2.03 -10.17
C SER A 53 -6.72 2.60 -10.42
N ARG A 54 -6.66 3.91 -10.69
CA ARG A 54 -5.39 4.64 -10.80
C ARG A 54 -4.85 4.95 -9.39
N PRO A 55 -3.59 4.61 -9.08
CA PRO A 55 -2.94 5.03 -7.84
C PRO A 55 -2.79 6.55 -7.76
N ARG A 56 -2.80 7.12 -6.54
CA ARG A 56 -2.54 8.55 -6.34
C ARG A 56 -1.05 8.86 -6.43
N TYR A 57 -0.72 10.06 -6.90
CA TYR A 57 0.65 10.56 -6.99
C TYR A 57 1.43 10.40 -5.67
N GLU A 58 0.87 10.85 -4.55
CA GLU A 58 1.54 10.78 -3.24
C GLU A 58 1.85 9.35 -2.79
N SER A 59 0.93 8.42 -3.04
CA SER A 59 1.11 7.01 -2.70
C SER A 59 2.23 6.39 -3.54
N LEU A 60 2.30 6.74 -4.83
CA LEU A 60 3.38 6.29 -5.72
C LEU A 60 4.73 6.89 -5.35
N ALA A 61 4.77 8.19 -5.06
CA ALA A 61 5.99 8.85 -4.61
C ALA A 61 6.51 8.23 -3.30
N THR A 62 5.61 7.90 -2.38
CA THR A 62 5.96 7.20 -1.12
C THR A 62 6.49 5.80 -1.39
N LEU A 63 5.81 5.02 -2.25
CA LEU A 63 6.28 3.69 -2.65
C LEU A 63 7.66 3.74 -3.29
N GLY A 64 7.89 4.68 -4.22
CA GLY A 64 9.18 4.83 -4.89
C GLY A 64 10.30 5.24 -3.94
N ARG A 65 10.05 6.14 -2.98
CA ARG A 65 11.03 6.49 -1.93
C ARG A 65 11.36 5.30 -1.04
N ALA A 66 10.34 4.51 -0.69
CA ALA A 66 10.55 3.29 0.10
C ALA A 66 11.38 2.27 -0.69
N LEU A 67 11.06 2.01 -1.95
CA LEU A 67 11.83 1.10 -2.81
C LEU A 67 13.27 1.58 -3.00
N GLN A 68 13.49 2.87 -3.24
CA GLN A 68 14.84 3.44 -3.38
C GLN A 68 15.68 3.31 -2.10
N ARG A 69 15.06 3.47 -0.93
CA ARG A 69 15.75 3.38 0.36
C ARG A 69 16.08 1.94 0.74
N GLU A 70 15.14 1.02 0.48
CA GLU A 70 15.21 -0.36 0.97
C GLU A 70 15.85 -1.31 -0.07
N HIS A 71 15.79 -0.97 -1.36
CA HIS A 71 16.32 -1.76 -2.50
C HIS A 71 17.02 -0.84 -3.53
N PRO A 72 18.09 -0.10 -3.14
CA PRO A 72 18.78 0.84 -4.02
C PRO A 72 19.38 0.18 -5.27
N GLU A 73 19.70 -1.10 -5.23
CA GLU A 73 20.24 -1.90 -6.33
C GLU A 73 19.29 -2.02 -7.54
N LEU A 74 17.98 -1.81 -7.33
CA LEU A 74 17.01 -1.83 -8.42
C LEU A 74 17.12 -0.61 -9.35
N GLY A 75 17.70 0.49 -8.85
CA GLY A 75 17.71 1.77 -9.57
C GLY A 75 16.30 2.32 -9.82
N ILE A 76 15.31 1.93 -9.00
CA ILE A 76 13.92 2.37 -9.10
C ILE A 76 13.63 3.37 -7.99
N GLY A 77 13.31 4.60 -8.37
CA GLY A 77 12.91 5.67 -7.47
C GLY A 77 11.46 6.13 -7.68
N PRO A 78 11.10 7.26 -7.06
CA PRO A 78 9.79 7.89 -7.24
C PRO A 78 9.46 8.18 -8.69
N ASP A 79 10.44 8.66 -9.46
CA ASP A 79 10.23 9.11 -10.83
C ASP A 79 9.89 7.95 -11.77
N GLU A 80 10.56 6.81 -11.63
CA GLU A 80 10.29 5.60 -12.41
C GLU A 80 8.89 5.05 -12.14
N ILE A 81 8.50 4.98 -10.86
CA ILE A 81 7.19 4.51 -10.43
C ILE A 81 6.08 5.45 -10.95
N LEU A 82 6.28 6.76 -10.84
CA LEU A 82 5.35 7.79 -11.32
C LEU A 82 5.22 7.75 -12.84
N ALA A 83 6.33 7.70 -13.56
CA ALA A 83 6.35 7.62 -15.02
C ALA A 83 5.67 6.34 -15.53
N ALA A 84 5.84 5.21 -14.85
CA ALA A 84 5.16 3.96 -15.20
C ALA A 84 3.64 4.04 -15.02
N ALA A 85 3.15 4.84 -14.06
CA ALA A 85 1.73 5.14 -13.88
C ALA A 85 1.22 6.31 -14.75
N GLY A 86 2.07 6.84 -15.64
CA GLY A 86 1.72 7.92 -16.57
C GLY A 86 1.65 9.31 -15.93
N TYR A 87 2.31 9.52 -14.79
CA TYR A 87 2.55 10.86 -14.26
C TYR A 87 3.77 11.48 -14.95
N THR A 88 3.65 12.75 -15.31
CA THR A 88 4.77 13.53 -15.85
C THR A 88 5.59 14.07 -14.69
N THR A 89 6.89 13.81 -14.66
CA THR A 89 7.83 14.35 -13.67
C THR A 89 8.40 15.71 -14.09
N ASP A 90 7.86 16.31 -15.14
CA ASP A 90 8.32 17.58 -15.69
C ASP A 90 8.14 18.70 -14.65
N PRO A 91 9.24 19.26 -14.10
CA PRO A 91 9.16 20.27 -13.04
C PRO A 91 8.64 21.63 -13.54
N GLU A 92 8.64 21.86 -14.86
CA GLU A 92 8.09 23.05 -15.51
C GLU A 92 6.66 22.87 -16.04
N GLY A 93 6.14 21.64 -16.02
CA GLY A 93 4.74 21.38 -16.29
C GLY A 93 3.88 21.75 -15.09
N PRO A 94 2.66 22.31 -15.26
CA PRO A 94 1.77 22.54 -14.13
C PRO A 94 1.60 21.20 -13.39
N PRO A 95 1.86 21.16 -12.06
CA PRO A 95 1.89 19.92 -11.28
C PRO A 95 0.60 19.18 -11.59
N GLY A 96 0.74 17.98 -12.16
CA GLY A 96 -0.32 17.23 -12.84
C GLY A 96 -1.71 17.73 -12.49
N ARG A 97 -2.26 18.59 -13.37
CA ARG A 97 -3.46 19.40 -13.19
C ARG A 97 -4.29 18.95 -11.98
N GLU A 98 -4.42 19.83 -11.00
CA GLU A 98 -5.47 19.74 -9.99
C GLU A 98 -6.83 19.40 -10.60
N GLU A 99 -7.09 19.66 -11.89
CA GLU A 99 -8.27 19.20 -12.62
C GLU A 99 -8.45 17.67 -12.61
N ASP A 100 -7.42 16.83 -12.75
CA ASP A 100 -7.58 15.35 -12.67
C ASP A 100 -7.83 14.89 -11.22
N ALA A 101 -7.22 15.56 -10.24
CA ALA A 101 -7.44 15.28 -8.82
C ALA A 101 -8.80 15.84 -8.32
N ALA A 102 -9.24 16.97 -8.87
CA ALA A 102 -10.51 17.62 -8.60
C ALA A 102 -11.66 16.91 -9.33
N GLU A 103 -11.45 16.44 -10.56
CA GLU A 103 -12.39 15.62 -11.31
C GLU A 103 -12.49 14.22 -10.72
N ALA A 104 -11.40 13.61 -10.24
CA ALA A 104 -11.47 12.39 -9.43
C ALA A 104 -12.15 12.63 -8.06
N ARG A 105 -12.00 13.82 -7.45
CA ARG A 105 -12.76 14.22 -6.24
C ARG A 105 -14.23 14.52 -6.54
N ALA A 106 -14.58 14.94 -7.76
CA ALA A 106 -15.94 15.30 -8.16
C ALA A 106 -16.72 14.11 -8.76
N ALA A 107 -16.04 13.13 -9.36
CA ALA A 107 -16.64 11.96 -10.01
C ALA A 107 -16.64 10.70 -9.14
N ALA A 108 -15.81 10.63 -8.10
CA ALA A 108 -16.05 9.65 -7.04
C ALA A 108 -17.36 10.06 -6.34
N PRO A 109 -18.33 9.14 -6.14
CA PRO A 109 -19.37 9.43 -5.16
C PRO A 109 -18.63 9.78 -3.88
N SER A 110 -18.77 11.03 -3.44
CA SER A 110 -18.39 11.43 -2.09
C SER A 110 -19.20 10.53 -1.16
N ARG A 111 -18.64 9.36 -0.84
CA ARG A 111 -18.91 8.73 0.43
C ARG A 111 -18.59 9.83 1.44
N PRO A 112 -19.58 10.26 2.23
CA PRO A 112 -19.35 11.34 3.16
C PRO A 112 -18.12 10.97 3.99
N ALA A 113 -17.21 11.90 4.22
CA ALA A 113 -15.97 11.65 4.96
C ALA A 113 -16.23 11.03 6.36
N SER A 114 -17.48 11.06 6.83
CA SER A 114 -17.97 10.33 8.00
C SER A 114 -18.01 8.80 7.85
N GLU A 115 -17.83 8.21 6.66
CA GLU A 115 -17.95 6.76 6.45
C GLU A 115 -16.62 5.99 6.61
N VAL A 116 -15.47 6.68 6.67
CA VAL A 116 -14.12 6.04 6.67
C VAL A 116 -13.21 6.53 7.79
N THR A 117 -13.74 7.22 8.80
CA THR A 117 -12.97 7.57 10.01
C THR A 117 -13.62 6.91 11.21
N ARG A 118 -13.71 5.57 11.20
CA ARG A 118 -14.00 4.87 12.44
C ARG A 118 -12.92 5.25 13.45
N THR A 119 -13.34 5.81 14.57
CA THR A 119 -12.39 6.15 15.63
C THR A 119 -11.87 4.87 16.27
N VAL A 120 -10.70 4.96 16.92
CA VAL A 120 -10.17 3.82 17.70
C VAL A 120 -11.19 3.37 18.75
N GLU A 121 -11.96 4.30 19.31
CA GLU A 121 -13.01 4.03 20.30
C GLU A 121 -14.18 3.23 19.71
N GLU A 122 -14.62 3.55 18.50
CA GLU A 122 -15.69 2.81 17.80
C GLU A 122 -15.26 1.38 17.47
N ILE A 123 -14.03 1.22 16.97
CA ILE A 123 -13.46 -0.11 16.69
C ILE A 123 -13.35 -0.90 17.99
N GLN A 124 -12.92 -0.28 19.09
CA GLN A 124 -12.81 -0.93 20.38
C GLN A 124 -14.18 -1.35 20.95
N ALA A 125 -15.21 -0.52 20.77
CA ALA A 125 -16.57 -0.84 21.21
C ALA A 125 -17.15 -2.04 20.45
N GLU A 126 -16.96 -2.09 19.13
CA GLU A 126 -17.40 -3.20 18.28
C GLU A 126 -16.69 -4.52 18.67
N ILE A 127 -15.38 -4.47 18.93
CA ILE A 127 -14.63 -5.61 19.44
C ILE A 127 -15.23 -6.10 20.78
N ASN A 128 -15.53 -5.19 21.70
CA ASN A 128 -16.12 -5.55 22.99
C ASN A 128 -17.50 -6.20 22.84
N GLU A 129 -18.33 -5.72 21.90
CA GLU A 129 -19.64 -6.28 21.61
C GLU A 129 -19.53 -7.70 21.02
N ILE A 130 -18.58 -7.92 20.12
CA ILE A 130 -18.30 -9.25 19.57
C ILE A 130 -17.85 -10.20 20.68
N LEU A 131 -16.90 -9.78 21.53
CA LEU A 131 -16.41 -10.58 22.65
C LEU A 131 -17.50 -10.90 23.67
N ALA A 132 -18.47 -10.01 23.87
CA ALA A 132 -19.60 -10.24 24.78
C ALA A 132 -20.60 -11.29 24.25
N ARG A 133 -20.63 -11.51 22.93
CA ARG A 133 -21.48 -12.54 22.29
C ARG A 133 -20.80 -13.91 22.21
N MET A 134 -19.49 -13.99 22.42
CA MET A 134 -18.73 -15.23 22.36
C MET A 134 -18.92 -16.06 23.63
N THR A 135 -18.97 -17.37 23.46
CA THR A 135 -18.91 -18.31 24.59
C THR A 135 -17.53 -18.26 25.27
N PRO A 136 -17.41 -18.70 26.53
CA PRO A 136 -16.11 -18.76 27.21
C PRO A 136 -15.06 -19.59 26.46
N GLU A 137 -15.46 -20.68 25.81
CA GLU A 137 -14.56 -21.55 25.05
C GLU A 137 -14.05 -20.86 23.77
N GLU A 138 -14.95 -20.21 23.02
CA GLU A 138 -14.57 -19.43 21.84
C GLU A 138 -13.66 -18.27 22.21
N ARG A 139 -13.93 -17.61 23.34
CA ARG A 139 -13.07 -16.53 23.85
C ARG A 139 -11.67 -17.03 24.19
N ALA A 140 -11.56 -18.17 24.88
CA ALA A 140 -10.28 -18.78 25.19
C ALA A 140 -9.53 -19.28 23.94
N GLN A 141 -10.24 -19.64 22.87
CA GLN A 141 -9.61 -19.94 21.57
C GLN A 141 -9.08 -18.67 20.89
N TRP A 142 -9.90 -17.61 20.82
CA TRP A 142 -9.50 -16.33 20.25
C TRP A 142 -8.29 -15.72 20.95
N GLU A 143 -8.24 -15.78 22.29
CA GLU A 143 -7.09 -15.31 23.07
C GLU A 143 -5.81 -16.10 22.76
N ARG A 144 -5.92 -17.42 22.53
CA ARG A 144 -4.78 -18.26 22.10
C ARG A 144 -4.31 -17.90 20.70
N ASP A 145 -5.23 -17.66 19.78
CA ASP A 145 -4.90 -17.30 18.39
C ASP A 145 -4.25 -15.91 18.31
N MET A 146 -4.77 -14.93 19.07
CA MET A 146 -4.16 -13.61 19.17
C MET A 146 -2.77 -13.66 19.81
N ALA A 147 -2.58 -14.46 20.86
CA ALA A 147 -1.27 -14.64 21.48
C ALA A 147 -0.25 -15.29 20.53
N ALA A 148 -0.69 -16.25 19.70
CA ALA A 148 0.17 -16.88 18.70
C ALA A 148 0.56 -15.88 17.59
N GLU A 149 -0.37 -15.04 17.13
CA GLU A 149 -0.08 -14.01 16.12
C GLU A 149 0.83 -12.91 16.68
N ASP A 150 0.63 -12.47 17.92
CA ASP A 150 1.52 -11.52 18.60
C ASP A 150 2.95 -12.06 18.72
N ALA A 151 3.11 -13.34 19.09
CA ALA A 151 4.40 -14.00 19.14
C ALA A 151 5.08 -14.05 17.76
N ARG A 152 4.30 -14.33 16.71
CA ARG A 152 4.79 -14.33 15.32
C ARG A 152 5.25 -12.94 14.89
N LEU A 153 4.47 -11.90 15.18
CA LEU A 153 4.82 -10.52 14.85
C LEU A 153 6.07 -10.06 15.61
N GLU A 154 6.21 -10.43 16.88
CA GLU A 154 7.39 -10.11 17.66
C GLU A 154 8.64 -10.82 17.13
N LEU A 155 8.54 -12.08 16.69
CA LEU A 155 9.65 -12.78 16.03
C LEU A 155 10.07 -12.05 14.74
N ILE A 156 9.11 -11.57 13.93
CA ILE A 156 9.41 -10.78 12.73
C ILE A 156 10.11 -9.47 13.10
N ARG A 157 9.65 -8.75 14.14
CA ARG A 157 10.31 -7.53 14.63
C ARG A 157 11.71 -7.81 15.14
N GLN A 158 11.92 -8.87 15.90
CA GLN A 158 13.23 -9.29 16.40
C GLN A 158 14.17 -9.66 15.26
N ARG A 159 13.71 -10.43 14.26
CA ARG A 159 14.49 -10.75 13.06
C ARG A 159 14.90 -9.50 12.31
N ARG A 160 13.99 -8.53 12.14
CA ARG A 160 14.30 -7.23 11.55
C ARG A 160 15.32 -6.45 12.37
N ARG A 161 15.17 -6.37 13.71
CA ARG A 161 16.15 -5.72 14.59
C ARG A 161 17.54 -6.38 14.50
N LEU A 162 17.60 -7.70 14.44
CA LEU A 162 18.84 -8.45 14.26
C LEU A 162 19.48 -8.17 12.89
N GLN A 163 18.69 -8.17 11.82
CA GLN A 163 19.16 -7.79 10.48
C GLN A 163 19.71 -6.36 10.48
N TRP A 164 19.01 -5.41 11.08
CA TRP A 164 19.48 -4.04 11.25
C TRP A 164 20.79 -3.95 12.06
N ALA A 165 20.89 -4.68 13.17
CA ALA A 165 22.11 -4.70 13.98
C ALA A 165 23.31 -5.29 13.21
N ARG A 166 23.10 -6.33 12.39
CA ARG A 166 24.14 -6.91 11.52
C ARG A 166 24.60 -5.92 10.45
N LEU A 167 23.65 -5.28 9.76
CA LEU A 167 23.94 -4.23 8.76
C LEU A 167 24.77 -3.09 9.37
N MET A 168 24.42 -2.62 10.57
CA MET A 168 25.17 -1.57 11.27
C MET A 168 26.58 -1.98 11.69
N ARG A 169 26.89 -3.29 11.74
CA ARG A 169 28.23 -3.82 12.00
C ARG A 169 29.03 -4.14 10.73
N GLY A 170 28.47 -3.87 9.54
CA GLY A 170 29.09 -4.23 8.26
C GLY A 170 29.04 -5.73 7.96
N GLU A 171 28.24 -6.51 8.70
CA GLU A 171 28.01 -7.91 8.42
C GLU A 171 26.97 -8.01 7.30
N SER A 172 27.34 -8.60 6.15
CA SER A 172 26.39 -8.82 5.05
C SER A 172 25.32 -9.82 5.49
N PRO A 173 24.03 -9.57 5.21
CA PRO A 173 22.98 -10.52 5.54
C PRO A 173 23.16 -11.78 4.69
N GLU A 174 23.39 -12.93 5.32
CA GLU A 174 23.27 -14.23 4.65
C GLU A 174 21.81 -14.38 4.20
N LEU A 175 21.62 -14.43 2.88
CA LEU A 175 20.36 -14.79 2.25
C LEU A 175 20.23 -16.31 2.33
N ASP A 176 19.57 -16.79 3.38
CA ASP A 176 19.03 -18.16 3.50
C ASP A 176 17.72 -18.30 2.71
#